data_AF-A0A7Y3FL13-F1
#
_entry.id   AF-A0A7Y3FL13-F1
#
_cell.length_a   1.000
_cell.length_b   1.000
_cell.length_c   1.000
_cell.angle_alpha   90.00
_cell.angle_beta   90.00
_cell.angle_gamma   90.00
#
_symmetry.space_group_name_H-M   'P 1'
#
loop_
_entity.id
_entity.type
_entity.pdbx_description
1 polymer ?
#
loop_
_entity_poly.entity_id
_entity_poly.type
_entity_poly.pdbx_seq_one_letter_code
_entity_poly.pdbx_strand_id
1 'polypeptide(L)'
;MSEANEACATLFCSAEAQSDSDPRCAPSCKCGRYEFSEPDYNEQDAYALRSWRLLNPPKPLPSNPFDETPAQDDDSPAYCAAIPVDPSPTARTYRLKTFPTERAARAAGGQVTHRGRCGACSSFQDLATYIERRNLNRAGRRCGMRGMFGDKTQLSCLENLGFTEACAQIWSFNIENTRSKCMGTCAATAPTKHKLPDGSLNACLACDEVNSGPTFKAFAGRTRRRSGLSSGIARPCLDAQGKRAVFPVQHYYLTRSSR
;
A
#
# COMPACT_ATOMS: atom_id res chain seq x y z
N MET A 1 13.88 -4.12 16.87
CA MET A 1 12.60 -3.38 16.91
C MET A 1 12.75 -2.25 17.94
N SER A 2 11.91 -1.21 17.94
CA SER A 2 11.94 -0.24 19.06
C SER A 2 11.30 -0.85 20.31
N GLU A 3 11.72 -0.45 21.51
CA GLU A 3 11.11 -0.88 22.78
C GLU A 3 9.58 -0.69 22.78
N ALA A 4 9.10 0.39 22.17
CA ALA A 4 7.67 0.67 22.00
C ALA A 4 6.92 -0.43 21.21
N ASN A 5 7.59 -1.08 20.25
CA ASN A 5 7.01 -2.19 19.48
C ASN A 5 7.18 -3.55 20.18
N GLU A 6 8.12 -3.69 21.10
CA GLU A 6 8.23 -4.90 21.94
C GLU A 6 7.05 -5.01 22.91
N ALA A 7 6.51 -3.86 23.33
CA ALA A 7 5.27 -3.78 24.11
C ALA A 7 3.99 -4.05 23.30
N CYS A 8 4.07 -4.17 21.96
CA CYS A 8 2.92 -4.52 21.13
C CYS A 8 2.67 -6.04 21.18
N ALA A 9 1.42 -6.42 21.46
CA ALA A 9 0.99 -7.81 21.45
C ALA A 9 0.91 -8.38 20.02
N THR A 10 0.84 -7.53 18.99
CA THR A 10 0.74 -7.96 17.59
C THR A 10 1.71 -7.25 16.64
N LEU A 11 2.06 -7.95 15.56
CA LEU A 11 2.62 -7.38 14.34
C LEU A 11 1.54 -7.40 13.26
N PHE A 12 1.42 -6.30 12.52
CA PHE A 12 0.39 -6.15 11.50
C PHE A 12 0.72 -6.93 10.23
N CYS A 13 -0.08 -7.94 9.90
CA CYS A 13 0.12 -8.86 8.78
C CYS A 13 -1.19 -9.52 8.32
N SER A 14 -1.24 -10.07 7.11
CA SER A 14 -2.43 -10.81 6.63
C SER A 14 -2.43 -12.25 7.16
N ALA A 15 -3.60 -12.88 7.27
CA ALA A 15 -3.70 -14.30 7.64
C ALA A 15 -2.94 -15.22 6.65
N GLU A 16 -2.93 -14.88 5.36
CA GLU A 16 -2.12 -15.58 4.34
C GLU A 16 -0.59 -15.48 4.57
N ALA A 17 -0.15 -14.56 5.43
CA ALA A 17 1.25 -14.45 5.87
C ALA A 17 1.58 -15.39 7.03
N GLN A 18 0.58 -16.03 7.65
CA GLN A 18 0.75 -16.88 8.83
C GLN A 18 1.55 -18.15 8.53
N SER A 19 1.73 -18.53 7.26
CA SER A 19 2.54 -19.71 6.92
C SER A 19 4.04 -19.51 7.19
N ASP A 20 4.55 -18.28 7.37
CA ASP A 20 5.99 -18.01 7.38
C ASP A 20 6.58 -17.29 8.61
N SER A 21 5.81 -16.70 9.56
CA SER A 21 6.46 -15.93 10.64
C SER A 21 5.60 -15.47 11.82
N ASP A 22 6.28 -15.40 12.98
CA ASP A 22 5.99 -14.71 14.24
C ASP A 22 4.57 -14.93 14.83
N PRO A 23 4.41 -15.55 16.02
CA PRO A 23 3.09 -15.80 16.62
C PRO A 23 2.28 -14.52 16.89
N ARG A 24 2.91 -13.33 16.83
CA ARG A 24 2.24 -12.03 16.96
C ARG A 24 1.62 -11.55 15.65
N CYS A 25 1.84 -12.23 14.53
CA CYS A 25 1.30 -11.88 13.22
C CYS A 25 -0.24 -11.95 13.22
N ALA A 26 -0.89 -10.78 13.14
CA ALA A 26 -2.34 -10.66 13.05
C ALA A 26 -2.76 -9.51 12.11
N PRO A 27 -3.96 -9.56 11.49
CA PRO A 27 -4.54 -8.43 10.76
C PRO A 27 -5.08 -7.36 11.73
N SER A 28 -4.35 -7.11 12.82
CA SER A 28 -4.69 -6.15 13.85
C SER A 28 -3.44 -5.59 14.53
N CYS A 29 -3.56 -4.40 15.08
CA CYS A 29 -2.60 -3.77 15.96
C CYS A 29 -3.15 -3.73 17.38
N LYS A 30 -2.35 -4.22 18.33
CA LYS A 30 -2.63 -4.16 19.77
C LYS A 30 -1.38 -3.65 20.49
N CYS A 31 -1.31 -2.34 20.74
CA CYS A 31 -0.18 -1.68 21.37
C CYS A 31 -0.68 -0.75 22.50
N GLY A 32 -0.77 -1.27 23.72
CA GLY A 32 -1.35 -0.54 24.84
C GLY A 32 -2.79 -0.11 24.55
N ARG A 33 -3.05 1.21 24.49
CA ARG A 33 -4.37 1.77 24.14
C ARG A 33 -4.65 1.88 22.64
N TYR A 34 -3.65 1.64 21.80
CA TYR A 34 -3.85 1.63 20.35
C TYR A 34 -4.31 0.25 19.91
N GLU A 35 -5.60 0.17 19.58
CA GLU A 35 -6.21 -1.00 18.97
C GLU A 35 -6.77 -0.66 17.59
N PHE A 36 -6.48 -1.50 16.62
CA PHE A 36 -7.05 -1.43 15.28
C PHE A 36 -7.13 -2.82 14.70
N SER A 37 -8.28 -3.20 14.14
CA SER A 37 -8.39 -4.41 13.33
C SER A 37 -8.66 -4.01 11.89
N GLU A 38 -7.92 -4.61 10.97
CA GLU A 38 -8.21 -4.45 9.56
C GLU A 38 -9.66 -4.89 9.30
N PRO A 39 -10.46 -4.09 8.56
CA PRO A 39 -11.80 -4.50 8.22
C PRO A 39 -11.80 -5.76 7.34
N ASP A 40 -12.76 -6.64 7.58
CA ASP A 40 -12.97 -7.80 6.73
C ASP A 40 -13.60 -7.33 5.41
N TYR A 41 -12.84 -7.50 4.33
CA TYR A 41 -13.23 -7.11 2.98
C TYR A 41 -13.47 -8.36 2.15
N ASN A 42 -14.61 -8.40 1.47
CA ASN A 42 -14.94 -9.47 0.54
C ASN A 42 -14.94 -8.98 -0.92
N GLU A 43 -15.25 -9.88 -1.85
CA GLU A 43 -15.31 -9.57 -3.28
C GLU A 43 -16.33 -8.47 -3.63
N GLN A 44 -17.43 -8.35 -2.88
CA GLN A 44 -18.43 -7.30 -3.10
C GLN A 44 -17.89 -5.93 -2.74
N ASP A 45 -17.06 -5.82 -1.70
CA ASP A 45 -16.42 -4.55 -1.33
C ASP A 45 -15.47 -4.09 -2.45
N ALA A 46 -14.67 -5.01 -3.00
CA ALA A 46 -13.76 -4.72 -4.11
C ALA A 46 -14.53 -4.38 -5.40
N TYR A 47 -15.59 -5.12 -5.72
CA TYR A 47 -16.49 -4.82 -6.83
C TYR A 47 -17.14 -3.44 -6.69
N ALA A 48 -17.61 -3.10 -5.49
CA ALA A 48 -18.20 -1.81 -5.22
C ALA A 48 -17.21 -0.67 -5.45
N LEU A 49 -15.98 -0.78 -4.96
CA LEU A 49 -14.90 0.18 -5.24
C LEU A 49 -14.68 0.37 -6.75
N ARG A 50 -14.62 -0.73 -7.52
CA ARG A 50 -14.43 -0.70 -8.98
C ARG A 50 -15.61 -0.10 -9.73
N SER A 51 -16.82 -0.13 -9.15
CA SER A 51 -18.02 0.46 -9.76
C SER A 51 -18.03 2.00 -9.76
N TRP A 52 -17.13 2.64 -9.02
CA TRP A 52 -17.02 4.10 -8.98
C TRP A 52 -16.09 4.63 -10.07
N ARG A 53 -16.56 5.64 -10.81
CA ARG A 53 -15.76 6.32 -11.83
C ARG A 53 -15.03 7.54 -11.26
N LEU A 54 -13.71 7.52 -11.37
CA LEU A 54 -12.84 8.64 -10.99
C LEU A 54 -12.83 9.72 -12.07
N LEU A 55 -13.19 10.96 -11.71
CA LEU A 55 -13.25 12.08 -12.66
C LEU A 55 -11.92 12.84 -12.83
N ASN A 56 -10.93 12.58 -11.97
CA ASN A 56 -9.59 13.15 -12.05
C ASN A 56 -8.52 12.08 -11.80
N PRO A 57 -8.37 11.10 -12.72
CA PRO A 57 -7.41 10.02 -12.54
C PRO A 57 -5.97 10.57 -12.43
N PRO A 58 -5.10 9.95 -11.61
CA PRO A 58 -3.67 10.24 -11.64
C PRO A 58 -3.15 10.06 -13.06
N LYS A 59 -2.38 11.02 -13.55
CA LYS A 59 -1.72 10.91 -14.85
C LYS A 59 -0.57 9.90 -14.76
N PRO A 60 -0.25 9.16 -15.84
CA PRO A 60 1.00 8.45 -15.95
C PRO A 60 2.19 9.38 -15.66
N LEU A 61 3.21 8.83 -15.03
CA LEU A 61 4.46 9.50 -14.74
C LEU A 61 5.20 9.82 -16.04
N PRO A 62 5.70 11.05 -16.22
CA PRO A 62 6.36 11.47 -17.46
C PRO A 62 7.73 10.80 -17.65
N SER A 63 8.36 10.35 -16.57
CA SER A 63 9.68 9.74 -16.52
C SER A 63 9.77 8.77 -15.34
N ASN A 64 10.86 7.99 -15.30
CA ASN A 64 11.19 7.14 -14.16
C ASN A 64 11.66 8.01 -12.98
N PRO A 65 10.91 8.08 -11.86
CA PRO A 65 11.27 8.94 -10.73
C PRO A 65 12.47 8.43 -9.92
N PHE A 66 12.97 7.23 -10.21
CA PHE A 66 14.17 6.68 -9.57
C PHE A 66 15.47 7.13 -10.24
N ASP A 67 15.39 7.74 -11.43
CA ASP A 67 16.56 8.31 -12.13
C ASP A 67 16.91 9.72 -11.59
N GLU A 68 16.00 10.33 -10.85
CA GLU A 68 16.19 11.61 -10.18
C GLU A 68 16.82 11.42 -8.78
N THR A 69 17.13 12.52 -8.10
CA THR A 69 17.55 12.44 -6.69
C THR A 69 16.45 11.74 -5.89
N PRO A 70 16.79 10.72 -5.06
CA PRO A 70 15.78 9.96 -4.32
C PRO A 70 14.83 10.89 -3.58
N ALA A 71 13.53 10.78 -3.90
CA ALA A 71 12.54 11.56 -3.20
C ALA A 71 12.56 11.14 -1.73
N GLN A 72 12.62 12.12 -0.82
CA GLN A 72 12.48 11.85 0.61
C GLN A 72 11.09 11.23 0.86
N ASP A 73 10.98 10.38 1.89
CA ASP A 73 9.69 9.81 2.27
C ASP A 73 8.71 10.97 2.52
N ASP A 74 7.55 10.92 1.87
CA ASP A 74 6.49 11.92 2.08
C ASP A 74 5.80 11.65 3.42
N ASP A 75 6.44 12.10 4.49
CA ASP A 75 5.90 12.09 5.85
C ASP A 75 5.05 13.33 6.14
N SER A 76 4.64 14.07 5.10
CA SER A 76 3.69 15.16 5.28
C SER A 76 2.43 14.66 5.99
N PRO A 77 1.81 15.47 6.86
CA PRO A 77 0.54 15.14 7.51
C PRO A 77 -0.63 15.23 6.51
N ALA A 78 -0.44 14.78 5.28
CA ALA A 78 -1.42 14.78 4.22
C ALA A 78 -2.38 13.59 4.34
N TYR A 79 -3.55 13.75 3.75
CA TYR A 79 -4.60 12.73 3.68
C TYR A 79 -5.21 12.75 2.29
N CYS A 80 -5.20 11.62 1.60
CA CYS A 80 -5.90 11.48 0.33
C CYS A 80 -7.34 11.06 0.58
N ALA A 81 -8.28 11.88 0.12
CA ALA A 81 -9.71 11.62 0.28
C ALA A 81 -10.41 11.49 -1.07
N ALA A 82 -11.40 10.59 -1.10
CA ALA A 82 -12.37 10.48 -2.17
C ALA A 82 -13.56 11.38 -1.85
N ILE A 83 -13.83 12.34 -2.73
CA ILE A 83 -14.94 13.27 -2.65
C ILE A 83 -16.01 12.82 -3.64
N PRO A 84 -17.17 12.32 -3.19
CA PRO A 84 -18.28 12.00 -4.08
C PRO A 84 -18.68 13.23 -4.88
N VAL A 85 -18.85 13.07 -6.19
CA VAL A 85 -19.37 14.10 -7.09
C VAL A 85 -20.81 13.79 -7.44
N ASP A 86 -21.10 12.53 -7.73
CA ASP A 86 -22.46 12.01 -7.89
C ASP A 86 -22.53 10.60 -7.27
N PRO A 87 -23.07 10.47 -6.05
CA PRO A 87 -23.16 9.19 -5.36
C PRO A 87 -24.36 8.34 -5.78
N SER A 88 -25.15 8.77 -6.77
CA SER A 88 -26.30 7.99 -7.23
C SER A 88 -25.87 6.60 -7.72
N PRO A 89 -26.73 5.57 -7.57
CA PRO A 89 -26.40 4.20 -7.99
C PRO A 89 -26.01 4.08 -9.47
N THR A 90 -26.48 5.00 -10.32
CA THR A 90 -26.24 5.02 -11.76
C THR A 90 -24.94 5.72 -12.15
N ALA A 91 -24.55 6.80 -11.44
CA ALA A 91 -23.36 7.56 -11.80
C ALA A 91 -22.10 7.13 -11.05
N ARG A 92 -22.19 6.99 -9.71
CA ARG A 92 -21.09 6.64 -8.80
C ARG A 92 -19.77 7.33 -9.16
N THR A 93 -19.78 8.66 -9.24
CA THR A 93 -18.59 9.43 -9.62
C THR A 93 -17.95 10.12 -8.43
N TYR A 94 -16.61 10.21 -8.43
CA TYR A 94 -15.85 10.85 -7.36
C TYR A 94 -14.60 11.55 -7.89
N ARG A 95 -14.00 12.39 -7.05
CA ARG A 95 -12.67 12.97 -7.25
C ARG A 95 -11.74 12.65 -6.10
N LEU A 96 -10.46 12.51 -6.39
CA LEU A 96 -9.41 12.44 -5.38
C LEU A 96 -8.89 13.84 -5.05
N LYS A 97 -8.66 14.11 -3.76
CA LYS A 97 -8.02 15.36 -3.32
C LYS A 97 -7.17 15.13 -2.07
N THR A 98 -6.00 15.76 -2.06
CA THR A 98 -5.12 15.81 -0.90
C THR A 98 -5.56 16.91 0.06
N PHE A 99 -5.60 16.59 1.34
CA PHE A 99 -5.92 17.52 2.43
C PHE A 99 -4.81 17.52 3.49
N PRO A 100 -4.59 18.65 4.18
CA PRO A 100 -3.58 18.75 5.25
C PRO A 100 -4.03 18.10 6.57
N THR A 101 -5.31 17.76 6.72
CA THR A 101 -5.85 17.05 7.89
C THR A 101 -7.04 16.19 7.50
N GLU A 102 -7.29 15.13 8.27
CA GLU A 102 -8.51 14.33 8.15
C GLU A 102 -9.79 15.17 8.35
N ARG A 103 -9.76 16.12 9.30
CA ARG A 103 -10.88 17.04 9.55
C ARG A 103 -11.22 17.88 8.31
N ALA A 104 -10.21 18.40 7.61
CA ALA A 104 -10.41 19.18 6.40
C ALA A 104 -10.98 18.33 5.25
N ALA A 105 -10.55 17.06 5.13
CA ALA A 105 -11.13 16.13 4.17
C ALA A 105 -12.62 15.90 4.44
N ARG A 106 -12.98 15.60 5.70
CA ARG A 106 -14.38 15.38 6.12
C ARG A 106 -15.25 16.62 5.93
N ALA A 107 -14.73 17.80 6.27
CA ALA A 107 -15.43 19.08 6.07
C ALA A 107 -15.74 19.37 4.58
N ALA A 108 -14.95 18.82 3.66
CA ALA A 108 -15.20 18.91 2.22
C ALA A 108 -16.12 17.79 1.68
N GLY A 109 -16.78 17.01 2.56
CA GLY A 109 -17.59 15.86 2.18
C GLY A 109 -16.77 14.66 1.70
N GLY A 110 -15.46 14.68 1.90
CA GLY A 110 -14.55 13.61 1.47
C GLY A 110 -14.42 12.50 2.53
N GLN A 111 -14.33 11.26 2.07
CA GLN A 111 -13.93 10.13 2.90
C GLN A 111 -12.44 9.86 2.69
N VAL A 112 -11.65 9.90 3.77
CA VAL A 112 -10.22 9.62 3.71
C VAL A 112 -10.01 8.16 3.31
N THR A 113 -9.09 7.95 2.37
CA THR A 113 -8.76 6.64 1.82
C THR A 113 -7.38 6.14 2.23
N HIS A 114 -6.44 7.05 2.52
CA HIS A 114 -5.17 6.75 3.13
C HIS A 114 -4.49 8.02 3.66
N ARG A 115 -3.52 7.84 4.55
CA ARG A 115 -2.56 8.87 4.92
C ARG A 115 -1.57 9.12 3.78
N GLY A 116 -1.04 10.33 3.68
CA GLY A 116 -0.19 10.81 2.59
C GLY A 116 -0.98 11.52 1.49
N ARG A 117 -0.27 12.20 0.58
CA ARG A 117 -0.87 12.83 -0.60
C ARG A 117 -1.51 11.81 -1.53
N CYS A 118 -2.52 12.22 -2.29
CA CYS A 118 -2.96 11.42 -3.43
C CYS A 118 -1.82 11.30 -4.46
N GLY A 119 -1.65 10.10 -4.99
CA GLY A 119 -0.62 9.73 -5.97
C GLY A 119 -1.11 8.66 -6.93
N ALA A 120 -0.17 8.04 -7.65
CA ALA A 120 -0.45 7.14 -8.77
C ALA A 120 -1.35 5.94 -8.40
N CYS A 121 -1.29 5.46 -7.16
CA CYS A 121 -2.02 4.27 -6.68
C CYS A 121 -3.23 4.59 -5.79
N SER A 122 -3.75 5.82 -5.85
CA SER A 122 -4.78 6.30 -4.91
C SER A 122 -6.22 6.02 -5.33
N SER A 123 -6.46 5.59 -6.58
CA SER A 123 -7.81 5.32 -7.07
C SER A 123 -8.50 4.18 -6.31
N PHE A 124 -9.83 4.12 -6.37
CA PHE A 124 -10.59 2.97 -5.87
C PHE A 124 -10.32 1.69 -6.64
N GLN A 125 -10.00 1.75 -7.94
CA GLN A 125 -9.55 0.59 -8.71
C GLN A 125 -8.26 0.01 -8.12
N ASP A 126 -7.28 0.87 -7.83
CA ASP A 126 -6.03 0.41 -7.19
C ASP A 126 -6.30 -0.10 -5.78
N LEU A 127 -7.21 0.54 -5.03
CA LEU A 127 -7.58 0.11 -3.67
C LEU A 127 -8.15 -1.31 -3.69
N ALA A 128 -9.08 -1.57 -4.61
CA ALA A 128 -9.66 -2.89 -4.82
C ALA A 128 -8.56 -3.92 -5.11
N THR A 129 -7.58 -3.59 -5.96
CA THR A 129 -6.43 -4.47 -6.22
C THR A 129 -5.59 -4.71 -4.96
N TYR A 130 -5.35 -3.70 -4.11
CA TYR A 130 -4.65 -3.88 -2.84
C TYR A 130 -5.41 -4.77 -1.85
N ILE A 131 -6.74 -4.71 -1.84
CA ILE A 131 -7.63 -5.55 -1.03
C ILE A 131 -7.59 -7.00 -1.53
N GLU A 132 -7.80 -7.22 -2.83
CA GLU A 132 -7.87 -8.54 -3.46
C GLU A 132 -6.52 -9.28 -3.49
N ARG A 133 -5.41 -8.53 -3.57
CA ARG A 133 -4.06 -9.12 -3.79
C ARG A 133 -3.19 -8.98 -2.56
N ARG A 134 -3.53 -9.61 -1.43
CA ARG A 134 -2.83 -9.49 -0.14
C ARG A 134 -1.30 -9.68 -0.22
N ASN A 135 -0.83 -10.60 -1.05
CA ASN A 135 0.59 -10.84 -1.32
C ASN A 135 1.08 -10.21 -2.64
N LEU A 136 1.13 -8.87 -2.70
CA LEU A 136 1.71 -8.17 -3.86
C LEU A 136 3.20 -8.42 -4.04
N ASN A 137 3.95 -8.81 -3.01
CA ASN A 137 5.39 -9.10 -3.18
C ASN A 137 5.58 -10.27 -4.14
N ARG A 138 4.80 -11.34 -3.97
CA ARG A 138 4.81 -12.49 -4.88
C ARG A 138 4.31 -12.12 -6.28
N ALA A 139 3.24 -11.33 -6.37
CA ALA A 139 2.69 -10.89 -7.65
C ALA A 139 3.67 -9.98 -8.41
N GLY A 140 4.27 -9.01 -7.72
CA GLY A 140 5.29 -8.10 -8.24
C GLY A 140 6.54 -8.83 -8.71
N ARG A 141 7.06 -9.80 -7.93
CA ARG A 141 8.17 -10.66 -8.37
C ARG A 141 7.84 -11.42 -9.66
N ARG A 142 6.61 -11.93 -9.79
CA ARG A 142 6.16 -12.62 -11.01
C ARG A 142 6.14 -11.67 -12.21
N CYS A 143 5.64 -10.45 -12.03
CA CYS A 143 5.68 -9.43 -13.09
C CYS A 143 7.11 -8.98 -13.40
N GLY A 144 7.99 -8.89 -12.40
CA GLY A 144 9.41 -8.59 -12.57
C GLY A 144 10.16 -9.62 -13.40
N MET A 145 9.90 -10.92 -13.17
CA MET A 145 10.44 -11.99 -14.02
C MET A 145 9.94 -11.87 -15.46
N ARG A 146 8.66 -11.51 -15.67
CA ARG A 146 8.12 -11.26 -17.02
C ARG A 146 8.75 -10.03 -17.67
N GLY A 147 9.14 -9.03 -16.89
CA GLY A 147 9.88 -7.86 -17.36
C GLY A 147 11.26 -8.17 -17.94
N MET A 148 11.83 -9.37 -17.69
CA MET A 148 13.04 -9.81 -18.39
C MET A 148 12.81 -10.03 -19.89
N PHE A 149 11.55 -10.17 -20.32
CA PHE A 149 11.16 -10.23 -21.74
C PHE A 149 10.74 -8.85 -22.29
N GLY A 150 11.01 -7.76 -21.56
CA GLY A 150 10.75 -6.37 -21.95
C GLY A 150 9.78 -5.63 -21.01
N ASP A 151 9.98 -4.32 -20.86
CA ASP A 151 9.29 -3.49 -19.87
C ASP A 151 7.77 -3.40 -20.11
N LYS A 152 7.34 -3.40 -21.39
CA LYS A 152 5.91 -3.45 -21.76
C LYS A 152 5.21 -4.70 -21.20
N THR A 153 5.94 -5.82 -21.11
CA THR A 153 5.42 -7.09 -20.56
C THR A 153 5.24 -6.99 -19.04
N GLN A 154 6.13 -6.26 -18.35
CA GLN A 154 6.03 -6.01 -16.92
C GLN A 154 4.84 -5.10 -16.60
N LEU A 155 4.71 -3.98 -17.32
CA LEU A 155 3.61 -3.03 -17.16
C LEU A 155 2.27 -3.72 -17.39
N SER A 156 2.13 -4.43 -18.52
CA SER A 156 0.90 -5.17 -18.82
C SER A 156 0.61 -6.25 -17.78
N CYS A 157 1.63 -6.92 -17.22
CA CYS A 157 1.43 -7.87 -16.13
C CYS A 157 0.80 -7.20 -14.89
N LEU A 158 1.27 -6.00 -14.53
CA LEU A 158 0.77 -5.25 -13.37
C LEU A 158 -0.65 -4.70 -13.61
N GLU A 159 -0.96 -4.22 -14.81
CA GLU A 159 -2.31 -3.81 -15.20
C GLU A 159 -3.29 -4.98 -15.14
N ASN A 160 -2.86 -6.17 -15.60
CA ASN A 160 -3.64 -7.40 -15.52
C ASN A 160 -3.86 -7.90 -14.07
N LEU A 161 -3.09 -7.41 -13.09
CA LEU A 161 -3.43 -7.64 -11.67
C LEU A 161 -4.63 -6.81 -11.22
N GLY A 162 -4.96 -5.73 -11.96
CA GLY A 162 -6.08 -4.83 -11.72
C GLY A 162 -5.66 -3.37 -11.45
N PHE A 163 -4.38 -3.03 -11.51
CA PHE A 163 -3.91 -1.66 -11.31
C PHE A 163 -4.26 -0.75 -12.49
N THR A 164 -4.44 0.54 -12.20
CA THR A 164 -4.45 1.58 -13.22
C THR A 164 -3.07 1.73 -13.85
N GLU A 165 -2.99 2.27 -15.07
CA GLU A 165 -1.73 2.51 -15.79
C GLU A 165 -0.72 3.27 -14.92
N ALA A 166 -1.13 4.39 -14.30
CA ALA A 166 -0.25 5.19 -13.45
C ALA A 166 0.31 4.38 -12.26
N CYS A 167 -0.54 3.59 -11.57
CA CYS A 167 -0.09 2.76 -10.47
C CYS A 167 0.81 1.60 -10.94
N ALA A 168 0.48 0.97 -12.07
CA ALA A 168 1.28 -0.07 -12.67
C ALA A 168 2.66 0.46 -13.08
N GLN A 169 2.74 1.69 -13.58
CA GLN A 169 3.99 2.32 -13.97
C GLN A 169 4.94 2.57 -12.79
N ILE A 170 4.45 3.13 -11.67
CA ILE A 170 5.30 3.33 -10.48
C ILE A 170 5.75 1.99 -9.88
N TRP A 171 4.91 0.95 -9.94
CA TRP A 171 5.32 -0.42 -9.57
C TRP A 171 6.40 -0.97 -10.51
N SER A 172 6.28 -0.72 -11.82
CA SER A 172 7.28 -1.14 -12.82
C SER A 172 8.64 -0.53 -12.51
N PHE A 173 8.68 0.79 -12.35
CA PHE A 173 9.90 1.52 -12.02
C PHE A 173 10.49 1.07 -10.67
N ASN A 174 9.65 0.79 -9.67
CA ASN A 174 10.11 0.24 -8.40
C ASN A 174 10.77 -1.14 -8.57
N ILE A 175 10.19 -2.02 -9.38
CA ILE A 175 10.74 -3.34 -9.66
C ILE A 175 12.07 -3.22 -10.40
N GLU A 176 12.17 -2.34 -11.40
CA GLU A 176 13.39 -2.08 -12.17
C GLU A 176 14.51 -1.51 -11.29
N ASN A 177 14.21 -0.52 -10.44
CA ASN A 177 15.17 0.04 -9.51
C ASN A 177 15.64 -1.00 -8.49
N THR A 178 14.71 -1.78 -7.92
CA THR A 178 15.05 -2.86 -6.99
C THR A 178 15.90 -3.93 -7.64
N ARG A 179 15.62 -4.30 -8.89
CA ARG A 179 16.48 -5.20 -9.67
C ARG A 179 17.87 -4.59 -9.86
N SER A 180 17.96 -3.31 -10.23
CA SER A 180 19.23 -2.62 -10.44
C SER A 180 20.09 -2.54 -9.17
N LYS A 181 19.48 -2.21 -8.02
CA LYS A 181 20.20 -1.93 -6.76
C LYS A 181 20.33 -3.15 -5.83
N CYS A 182 19.38 -4.07 -5.86
CA CYS A 182 19.23 -5.11 -4.84
C CYS A 182 19.28 -6.54 -5.39
N MET A 183 19.42 -6.76 -6.71
CA MET A 183 19.38 -8.13 -7.28
C MET A 183 20.42 -9.07 -6.66
N GLY A 184 21.66 -8.63 -6.44
CA GLY A 184 22.69 -9.44 -5.79
C GLY A 184 22.28 -9.86 -4.37
N THR A 185 21.85 -8.90 -3.55
CA THR A 185 21.34 -9.13 -2.19
C THR A 185 20.13 -10.06 -2.19
N CYS A 186 19.23 -9.88 -3.14
CA CYS A 186 18.02 -10.70 -3.27
C CYS A 186 18.31 -12.13 -3.74
N ALA A 187 19.28 -12.33 -4.65
CA ALA A 187 19.71 -13.65 -5.09
C ALA A 187 20.43 -14.43 -3.97
N ALA A 188 21.18 -13.73 -3.12
CA ALA A 188 21.87 -14.32 -1.96
C ALA A 188 20.96 -14.62 -0.77
N THR A 189 19.76 -14.01 -0.73
CA THR A 189 18.80 -14.24 0.37
C THR A 189 18.02 -15.53 0.11
N ALA A 190 18.12 -16.49 1.03
CA ALA A 190 17.38 -17.76 0.94
C ALA A 190 15.87 -17.53 0.70
N PRO A 191 15.19 -18.36 -0.11
CA PRO A 191 13.87 -18.06 -0.65
C PRO A 191 12.70 -18.07 0.34
N THR A 192 12.91 -18.30 1.64
CA THR A 192 11.84 -18.88 2.47
C THR A 192 11.25 -17.99 3.57
N LYS A 193 11.86 -16.86 3.97
CA LYS A 193 11.25 -16.01 5.02
C LYS A 193 11.42 -14.52 4.78
N HIS A 194 10.34 -13.76 4.92
CA HIS A 194 10.37 -12.28 4.89
C HIS A 194 11.05 -11.66 6.11
N LYS A 195 11.14 -12.42 7.20
CA LYS A 195 11.67 -11.99 8.49
C LYS A 195 12.76 -12.93 9.00
N LEU A 196 13.76 -12.36 9.65
CA LEU A 196 14.76 -13.09 10.44
C LEU A 196 14.20 -13.40 11.84
N PRO A 197 14.81 -14.34 12.60
CA PRO A 197 14.35 -14.68 13.95
C PRO A 197 14.30 -13.50 14.94
N ASP A 198 15.13 -12.48 14.72
CA ASP A 198 15.16 -11.24 15.51
C ASP A 198 14.04 -10.24 15.13
N GLY A 199 13.17 -10.60 14.18
CA GLY A 199 12.08 -9.76 13.70
C GLY A 199 12.50 -8.69 12.69
N SER A 200 13.78 -8.61 12.30
CA SER A 200 14.23 -7.75 11.21
C SER A 200 13.81 -8.30 9.83
N LEU A 201 13.77 -7.45 8.81
CA LEU A 201 13.51 -7.89 7.44
C LEU A 201 14.70 -8.69 6.91
N ASN A 202 14.44 -9.66 6.03
CA ASN A 202 15.52 -10.28 5.28
C ASN A 202 16.27 -9.23 4.43
N ALA A 203 17.52 -9.53 4.05
CA ALA A 203 18.39 -8.57 3.39
C ALA A 203 17.81 -8.01 2.07
N CYS A 204 17.10 -8.85 1.30
CA CYS A 204 16.42 -8.42 0.07
C CYS A 204 15.36 -7.33 0.34
N LEU A 205 14.45 -7.58 1.29
CA LEU A 205 13.38 -6.64 1.63
C LEU A 205 13.94 -5.38 2.30
N ALA A 206 14.97 -5.51 3.14
CA ALA A 206 15.65 -4.34 3.72
C ALA A 206 16.29 -3.47 2.64
N CYS A 207 16.92 -4.07 1.62
CA CYS A 207 17.50 -3.32 0.51
C CYS A 207 16.43 -2.56 -0.30
N ASP A 208 15.30 -3.21 -0.61
CA ASP A 208 14.16 -2.57 -1.28
C ASP A 208 13.61 -1.38 -0.47
N GLU A 209 13.45 -1.53 0.85
CA GLU A 209 12.93 -0.45 1.69
C GLU A 209 13.83 0.78 1.73
N VAL A 210 15.14 0.59 1.63
CA VAL A 210 16.13 1.68 1.63
C VAL A 210 16.24 2.33 0.26
N ASN A 211 16.36 1.53 -0.80
CA ASN A 211 16.70 2.04 -2.13
C ASN A 211 15.49 2.41 -2.99
N SER A 212 14.34 1.76 -2.76
CA SER A 212 13.14 1.96 -3.56
C SER A 212 11.97 2.53 -2.75
N GLY A 213 11.90 2.22 -1.45
CA GLY A 213 10.82 2.60 -0.56
C GLY A 213 10.46 4.10 -0.55
N PRO A 214 11.41 5.04 -0.36
CA PRO A 214 11.10 6.47 -0.26
C PRO A 214 10.44 7.02 -1.54
N THR A 215 11.06 6.80 -2.70
CA THR A 215 10.53 7.23 -4.00
C THR A 215 9.20 6.55 -4.30
N PHE A 216 9.08 5.23 -4.10
CA PHE A 216 7.81 4.53 -4.34
C PHE A 216 6.67 5.12 -3.51
N LYS A 217 6.87 5.33 -2.21
CA LYS A 217 5.84 5.89 -1.32
C LYS A 217 5.43 7.31 -1.73
N ALA A 218 6.40 8.14 -2.12
CA ALA A 218 6.16 9.53 -2.50
C ALA A 218 5.28 9.63 -3.75
N PHE A 219 5.51 8.78 -4.75
CA PHE A 219 4.80 8.82 -6.03
C PHE A 219 3.54 7.95 -6.06
N ALA A 220 3.55 6.78 -5.40
CA ALA A 220 2.36 5.94 -5.29
C ALA A 220 1.25 6.62 -4.45
N GLY A 221 1.64 7.39 -3.44
CA GLY A 221 0.75 8.03 -2.46
C GLY A 221 0.14 7.03 -1.47
N ARG A 222 -0.32 5.88 -1.96
CA ARG A 222 -0.87 4.78 -1.18
C ARG A 222 0.20 3.73 -0.85
N THR A 223 0.21 3.31 0.41
CA THR A 223 0.76 2.01 0.81
C THR A 223 -0.27 1.26 1.64
N ARG A 224 -0.10 -0.06 1.77
CA ARG A 224 -0.94 -0.91 2.61
C ARG A 224 -1.12 -0.37 4.04
N ARG A 225 -0.03 -0.07 4.73
CA ARG A 225 -0.07 0.47 6.11
C ARG A 225 -0.72 1.87 6.17
N ARG A 226 -0.51 2.72 5.16
CA ARG A 226 -1.19 4.04 5.05
C ARG A 226 -2.69 3.90 4.76
N SER A 227 -3.15 2.74 4.30
CA SER A 227 -4.55 2.37 4.05
C SER A 227 -5.15 1.44 5.11
N GLY A 228 -4.45 1.16 6.21
CA GLY A 228 -4.95 0.20 7.20
C GLY A 228 -5.14 -1.22 6.66
N LEU A 229 -4.45 -1.55 5.57
CA LEU A 229 -4.50 -2.87 4.93
C LEU A 229 -3.30 -3.72 5.35
N SER A 230 -3.54 -4.97 5.71
CA SER A 230 -2.46 -5.90 6.05
C SER A 230 -1.74 -6.43 4.80
N SER A 231 -0.54 -6.97 5.00
CA SER A 231 0.33 -7.47 3.94
C SER A 231 0.91 -8.84 4.29
N GLY A 232 1.46 -9.52 3.28
CA GLY A 232 2.27 -10.74 3.43
C GLY A 232 3.54 -10.61 4.29
N ILE A 233 3.86 -9.43 4.84
CA ILE A 233 5.01 -9.18 5.71
C ILE A 233 4.47 -8.74 7.08
N ALA A 234 4.89 -9.43 8.15
CA ALA A 234 4.64 -9.00 9.52
C ALA A 234 5.41 -7.71 9.83
N ARG A 235 4.70 -6.63 10.18
CA ARG A 235 5.31 -5.32 10.40
C ARG A 235 4.92 -4.73 11.75
N PRO A 236 5.81 -3.95 12.37
CA PRO A 236 5.47 -3.25 13.60
C PRO A 236 4.31 -2.27 13.39
N CYS A 237 3.47 -2.17 14.42
CA CYS A 237 2.30 -1.28 14.44
C CYS A 237 2.67 0.17 14.75
N LEU A 238 3.81 0.38 15.40
CA LEU A 238 4.39 1.69 15.67
C LEU A 238 5.66 1.89 14.82
N ASP A 239 5.99 3.13 14.49
CA ASP A 239 7.28 3.47 13.90
C ASP A 239 8.40 3.52 14.95
N ALA A 240 9.61 3.88 14.52
CA ALA A 240 10.77 3.94 15.41
C ALA A 240 10.59 4.99 16.53
N GLN A 241 9.72 5.99 16.31
CA GLN A 241 9.40 7.07 17.26
C GLN A 241 8.17 6.75 18.12
N GLY A 242 7.63 5.53 18.02
CA GLY A 242 6.44 5.10 18.78
C GLY A 242 5.12 5.68 18.27
N LYS A 243 5.10 6.32 17.09
CA LYS A 243 3.85 6.81 16.48
C LYS A 243 3.21 5.71 15.65
N ARG A 244 1.91 5.83 15.37
CA ARG A 244 1.15 4.84 14.59
C ARG A 244 1.72 4.72 13.17
N ALA A 245 2.28 3.56 12.86
CA ALA A 245 2.76 3.21 11.52
C ALA A 245 1.62 2.71 10.62
N VAL A 246 0.55 2.18 11.21
CA VAL A 246 -0.68 1.77 10.51
C VAL A 246 -1.71 2.88 10.68
N PHE A 247 -2.27 3.35 9.57
CA PHE A 247 -3.34 4.34 9.59
C PHE A 247 -4.69 3.64 9.69
N PRO A 248 -5.46 3.84 10.77
CA PRO A 248 -6.75 3.19 10.94
C PRO A 248 -7.79 3.84 10.03
N VAL A 249 -8.17 3.15 8.96
CA VAL A 249 -9.18 3.61 8.01
C VAL A 249 -10.02 2.43 7.53
N GLN A 250 -11.31 2.70 7.32
CA GLN A 250 -12.25 1.73 6.77
C GLN A 250 -12.62 2.11 5.35
N HIS A 251 -12.80 1.10 4.50
CA HIS A 251 -13.08 1.28 3.07
C HIS A 251 -14.50 0.84 2.69
N TYR A 252 -15.43 0.87 3.65
CA TYR A 252 -16.86 0.73 3.38
C TYR A 252 -17.38 2.06 2.82
N TYR A 253 -17.05 2.34 1.57
CA TYR A 253 -17.59 3.50 0.85
C TYR A 253 -18.97 3.13 0.31
N LEU A 254 -20.02 3.62 0.97
CA LEU A 254 -21.39 3.66 0.45
C LEU A 254 -22.05 2.28 0.15
N THR A 255 -21.46 1.18 0.62
CA THR A 255 -22.01 -0.19 0.54
C THR A 255 -22.60 -0.68 1.86
N ARG A 256 -22.14 -0.12 2.98
CA ARG A 256 -22.63 -0.41 4.32
C ARG A 256 -22.69 0.90 5.08
N SER A 257 -23.89 1.34 5.47
CA SER A 257 -23.99 2.32 6.56
C SER A 257 -23.19 1.76 7.72
N SER A 258 -22.30 2.58 8.28
CA SER A 258 -21.58 2.26 9.51
C SER A 258 -22.59 1.67 10.50
N ARG A 259 -22.38 0.39 10.86
CA ARG A 259 -23.04 -0.16 12.06
C ARG A 259 -22.38 0.44 13.28
#